data_AF-A0A0C2YNS4-F1
#
_entry.id   AF-A0A0C2YNS4-F1
#
_cell.length_a   1.000
_cell.length_b   1.000
_cell.length_c   1.000
_cell.angle_alpha   90.00
_cell.angle_beta   90.00
_cell.angle_gamma   90.00
#
_symmetry.space_group_name_H-M   'P 1'
#
loop_
_entity.id
_entity.type
_entity.pdbx_description
1 polymer ?
#
loop_
_entity_poly.entity_id
_entity_poly.type
_entity_poly.pdbx_seq_one_letter_code
_entity_poly.pdbx_strand_id
1 'polypeptide(L)'
;MPILDYGMLLGPGALYRAQLMVRTVMAWPAEEARRRQYMATVMSMHLAELEEAGANLPDPASGESWEDTIEAIEHAEDWYANVEQLGEWFAEAGGYRTVAAAPGFEAFTADMGSRLGDWFAAGLILALVRRMATHHRDLPGGASINKAVFILERVHLPMVPRNSHDLRRAWKTYKPVAHFCAALFDLFLEAMMMGKSPEESAVLIEEELNEEFLLFLSEAEAYLEFGLRYQPPRTKGQPLLPHDETWTFPEYRPWPNSPRKAAPLDGVLLRAAMEYRAPVPSA
;
A
#
# COMPACT_ATOMS: atom_id res chain seq x y z
N MET A 1 -4.16 17.25 -6.57
CA MET A 1 -3.62 16.30 -5.59
C MET A 1 -4.68 15.25 -5.33
N PRO A 2 -4.47 14.00 -5.78
CA PRO A 2 -5.39 12.92 -5.46
C PRO A 2 -5.35 12.61 -3.95
N ILE A 3 -6.52 12.52 -3.32
CA ILE A 3 -6.68 12.21 -1.89
C ILE A 3 -7.28 10.81 -1.78
N LEU A 4 -6.70 9.97 -0.93
CA LEU A 4 -7.21 8.64 -0.63
C LEU A 4 -8.44 8.76 0.29
N ASP A 5 -9.63 8.61 -0.26
CA ASP A 5 -10.86 8.64 0.54
C ASP A 5 -11.19 7.26 1.10
N TYR A 6 -10.91 7.07 2.38
CA TYR A 6 -11.22 5.85 3.13
C TYR A 6 -12.35 6.03 4.15
N GLY A 7 -13.03 7.19 4.20
CA GLY A 7 -14.07 7.49 5.18
C GLY A 7 -13.57 7.64 6.63
N MET A 8 -14.43 7.33 7.61
CA MET A 8 -14.10 7.42 9.04
C MET A 8 -13.31 6.20 9.52
N LEU A 9 -11.97 6.27 9.48
CA LEU A 9 -11.02 5.18 9.80
C LEU A 9 -11.24 4.41 11.11
N LEU A 10 -11.81 5.05 12.14
CA LEU A 10 -12.04 4.44 13.45
C LEU A 10 -13.46 3.85 13.60
N GLY A 11 -14.27 3.90 12.53
CA GLY A 11 -15.58 3.24 12.49
C GLY A 11 -15.46 1.74 12.21
N PRO A 12 -16.52 0.96 12.48
CA PRO A 12 -16.59 -0.45 12.11
C PRO A 12 -16.29 -0.65 10.61
N GLY A 13 -15.49 -1.66 10.28
CA GLY A 13 -15.10 -2.00 8.90
C GLY A 13 -14.20 -0.99 8.18
N ALA A 14 -13.95 0.19 8.75
CA ALA A 14 -13.27 1.28 8.04
C ALA A 14 -11.79 1.00 7.77
N LEU A 15 -11.11 0.28 8.66
CA LEU A 15 -9.73 -0.18 8.43
C LEU A 15 -9.65 -1.11 7.21
N TYR A 16 -10.63 -2.02 7.07
CA TYR A 16 -10.70 -2.91 5.92
C TYR A 16 -10.92 -2.14 4.61
N ARG A 17 -11.85 -1.18 4.59
CA ARG A 17 -12.03 -0.27 3.44
C ARG A 17 -10.75 0.48 3.12
N ALA A 18 -10.07 1.01 4.13
CA ALA A 18 -8.84 1.77 3.95
C ALA A 18 -7.72 0.91 3.36
N GLN A 19 -7.57 -0.35 3.82
CA GLN A 19 -6.65 -1.32 3.23
C GLN A 19 -6.95 -1.56 1.74
N LEU A 20 -8.21 -1.80 1.39
CA LEU A 20 -8.63 -1.99 0.00
C LEU A 20 -8.34 -0.75 -0.86
N MET A 21 -8.59 0.44 -0.33
CA MET A 21 -8.29 1.71 -1.00
C MET A 21 -6.78 1.86 -1.25
N VAL A 22 -5.93 1.60 -0.26
CA VAL A 22 -4.47 1.61 -0.45
C VAL A 22 -4.04 0.60 -1.51
N ARG A 23 -4.49 -0.65 -1.42
CA ARG A 23 -4.12 -1.71 -2.37
C ARG A 23 -4.53 -1.37 -3.80
N THR A 24 -5.73 -0.82 -4.00
CA THR A 24 -6.22 -0.44 -5.33
C THR A 24 -5.46 0.73 -5.93
N VAL A 25 -5.11 1.77 -5.16
CA VAL A 25 -4.28 2.87 -5.69
C VAL A 25 -2.84 2.43 -5.93
N MET A 26 -2.31 1.50 -5.12
CA MET A 26 -1.02 0.86 -5.39
C MET A 26 -1.05 0.06 -6.68
N ALA A 27 -2.09 -0.72 -6.94
CA ALA A 27 -2.20 -1.52 -8.16
C ALA A 27 -2.37 -0.66 -9.41
N TRP A 28 -3.27 0.31 -9.35
CA TRP A 28 -3.71 1.08 -10.50
C TRP A 28 -3.75 2.58 -10.18
N PRO A 29 -2.60 3.23 -9.96
CA PRO A 29 -2.55 4.62 -9.51
C PRO A 29 -3.24 5.60 -10.47
N ALA A 30 -3.22 5.29 -11.77
CA ALA A 30 -3.83 6.11 -12.83
C ALA A 30 -5.14 5.55 -13.41
N GLU A 31 -5.54 4.30 -13.11
CA GLU A 31 -6.71 3.65 -13.76
C GLU A 31 -7.93 3.63 -12.82
N GLU A 32 -8.64 4.75 -12.71
CA GLU A 32 -9.80 4.86 -11.81
C GLU A 32 -10.90 3.83 -12.09
N ALA A 33 -11.21 3.59 -13.36
CA ALA A 33 -12.19 2.58 -13.75
C ALA A 33 -11.83 1.20 -13.20
N ARG A 34 -10.54 0.85 -13.21
CA ARG A 34 -10.07 -0.45 -12.74
C ARG A 34 -10.15 -0.58 -11.22
N ARG A 35 -9.84 0.50 -10.50
CA ARG A 35 -10.04 0.57 -9.03
C ARG A 35 -11.51 0.39 -8.66
N ARG A 36 -12.43 1.06 -9.37
CA ARG A 36 -13.88 0.93 -9.16
C ARG A 36 -14.37 -0.49 -9.47
N GLN A 37 -13.90 -1.09 -10.57
CA GLN A 37 -14.24 -2.47 -10.93
C GLN A 37 -13.79 -3.47 -9.88
N TYR A 38 -12.55 -3.36 -9.41
CA TYR A 38 -12.07 -4.21 -8.31
C TYR A 38 -12.93 -4.02 -7.08
N MET A 39 -13.23 -2.78 -6.69
CA MET A 39 -14.04 -2.54 -5.50
C MET A 39 -15.44 -3.11 -5.59
N ALA A 40 -16.14 -2.87 -6.70
CA ALA A 40 -17.46 -3.44 -6.90
C ALA A 40 -17.43 -4.97 -6.85
N THR A 41 -16.37 -5.58 -7.40
CA THR A 41 -16.19 -7.05 -7.38
C THR A 41 -16.00 -7.57 -5.96
N VAL A 42 -15.11 -6.96 -5.17
CA VAL A 42 -14.86 -7.37 -3.78
C VAL A 42 -16.09 -7.16 -2.91
N MET A 43 -16.77 -6.01 -3.04
CA MET A 43 -17.99 -5.74 -2.27
C MET A 43 -19.12 -6.71 -2.65
N SER A 44 -19.25 -7.07 -3.93
CA SER A 44 -20.23 -8.07 -4.37
C SER A 44 -19.97 -9.45 -3.77
N MET A 45 -18.70 -9.84 -3.58
CA MET A 45 -18.36 -11.12 -2.93
C MET A 45 -18.76 -11.10 -1.46
N HIS A 46 -18.39 -10.04 -0.72
CA HIS A 46 -18.78 -9.90 0.69
C HIS A 46 -20.29 -9.82 0.90
N LEU A 47 -21.01 -9.14 0.00
CA LEU A 47 -22.47 -9.11 0.06
C LEU A 47 -23.09 -10.51 -0.16
N ALA A 48 -22.50 -11.33 -1.03
CA ALA A 48 -22.95 -12.72 -1.21
C ALA A 48 -22.65 -13.58 0.02
N GLU A 49 -21.49 -13.41 0.64
CA GLU A 49 -21.13 -14.08 1.90
C GLU A 49 -22.07 -13.67 3.05
N LEU A 50 -22.43 -12.37 3.13
CA LEU A 50 -23.41 -11.88 4.09
C LEU A 50 -24.82 -12.40 3.80
N GLU A 51 -25.23 -12.53 2.53
CA GLU A 51 -26.53 -13.12 2.18
C GLU A 51 -26.63 -14.57 2.70
N GLU A 52 -25.57 -15.36 2.53
CA GLU A 52 -25.48 -16.72 3.07
C GLU A 52 -25.45 -16.73 4.61
N ALA A 53 -24.69 -15.83 5.25
CA ALA A 53 -24.68 -15.69 6.70
C ALA A 53 -26.05 -15.28 7.26
N GLY A 54 -26.75 -14.39 6.55
CA GLY A 54 -28.09 -13.90 6.89
C GLY A 54 -29.13 -15.00 6.94
N ALA A 55 -29.03 -15.98 6.04
CA ALA A 55 -29.89 -17.17 6.02
C ALA A 55 -29.69 -18.07 7.25
N ASN A 56 -28.56 -17.93 7.96
CA ASN A 56 -28.17 -18.73 9.12
C ASN A 56 -28.19 -17.94 10.44
N LEU A 57 -28.79 -16.74 10.47
CA LEU A 57 -28.89 -15.96 11.70
C LEU A 57 -29.71 -16.69 12.76
N PRO A 58 -29.30 -16.65 14.04
CA PRO A 58 -30.08 -17.20 15.13
C PRO A 58 -31.43 -16.48 15.24
N ASP A 59 -32.52 -17.24 15.43
CA ASP A 59 -33.85 -16.65 15.66
C ASP A 59 -33.96 -16.23 17.14
N PRO A 60 -34.11 -14.92 17.45
CA PRO A 60 -34.26 -14.46 18.82
C PRO A 60 -35.44 -15.12 19.56
N ALA A 61 -36.49 -15.52 18.84
CA ALA A 61 -37.64 -16.21 19.45
C ALA A 61 -37.34 -17.66 19.87
N SER A 62 -36.21 -18.22 19.42
CA SER A 62 -35.78 -19.59 19.70
C SER A 62 -34.80 -19.70 20.88
N GLY A 63 -34.38 -18.58 21.47
CA GLY A 63 -33.44 -18.56 22.60
C GLY A 63 -33.96 -19.31 23.83
N GLU A 64 -33.11 -20.14 24.44
CA GLU A 64 -33.46 -20.90 25.65
C GLU A 64 -33.35 -20.03 26.92
N SER A 65 -32.60 -18.93 26.83
CA SER A 65 -32.38 -17.93 27.88
C SER A 65 -32.53 -16.50 27.36
N TRP A 66 -32.53 -15.53 28.28
CA TRP A 66 -32.55 -14.11 27.89
C TRP A 66 -31.20 -13.68 27.30
N GLU A 67 -30.10 -14.30 27.73
CA GLU A 67 -28.76 -14.13 27.17
C GLU A 67 -28.74 -14.55 25.69
N ASP A 68 -29.24 -15.74 25.37
CA ASP A 68 -29.30 -16.24 23.98
C ASP A 68 -30.16 -15.34 23.09
N THR A 69 -31.25 -14.80 23.65
CA THR A 69 -32.13 -13.87 22.93
C THR A 69 -31.41 -12.56 22.62
N ILE A 70 -30.63 -12.03 23.58
CA ILE A 70 -29.84 -10.80 23.38
C ILE A 70 -28.75 -11.04 22.34
N GLU A 71 -27.97 -12.12 22.45
CA GLU A 71 -26.92 -12.46 21.48
C GLU A 71 -27.49 -12.58 20.06
N ALA A 72 -28.67 -13.20 19.91
CA ALA A 72 -29.33 -13.31 18.61
C ALA A 72 -29.78 -11.95 18.04
N ILE A 73 -30.24 -11.03 18.88
CA ILE A 73 -30.57 -9.65 18.47
C ILE A 73 -29.30 -8.91 18.05
N GLU A 74 -28.25 -8.98 18.86
CA GLU A 74 -26.96 -8.33 18.58
C GLU A 74 -26.38 -8.83 17.24
N HIS A 75 -26.41 -10.14 16.99
CA HIS A 75 -25.98 -10.71 15.71
C HIS A 75 -26.83 -10.21 14.52
N ALA A 76 -28.14 -10.09 14.70
CA ALA A 76 -29.02 -9.58 13.64
C ALA A 76 -28.74 -8.07 13.37
N GLU A 77 -28.56 -7.26 14.42
CA GLU A 77 -28.23 -5.85 14.30
C GLU A 77 -26.87 -5.64 13.60
N ASP A 78 -25.84 -6.39 14.01
CA ASP A 78 -24.53 -6.37 13.37
C ASP A 78 -24.61 -6.79 11.89
N TRP A 79 -25.40 -7.82 11.58
CA TRP A 79 -25.61 -8.24 10.20
C TRP A 79 -26.27 -7.13 9.35
N TYR A 80 -27.35 -6.51 9.83
CA TYR A 80 -28.02 -5.42 9.12
C TYR A 80 -27.08 -4.23 8.89
N ALA A 81 -26.30 -3.86 9.90
CA ALA A 81 -25.32 -2.78 9.80
C ALA A 81 -24.25 -3.07 8.73
N ASN A 82 -23.74 -4.31 8.68
CA ASN A 82 -22.76 -4.73 7.69
C ASN A 82 -23.34 -4.75 6.26
N VAL A 83 -24.58 -5.23 6.08
CA VAL A 83 -25.27 -5.21 4.78
C VAL A 83 -25.48 -3.79 4.28
N GLU A 84 -25.92 -2.87 5.14
CA GLU A 84 -26.08 -1.46 4.80
C GLU A 84 -24.75 -0.85 4.38
N GLN A 85 -23.71 -0.99 5.22
CA GLN A 85 -22.39 -0.41 4.98
C GLN A 85 -21.75 -0.93 3.68
N LEU A 86 -21.71 -2.24 3.46
CA LEU A 86 -21.14 -2.82 2.24
C LEU A 86 -22.00 -2.52 1.01
N GLY A 87 -23.32 -2.42 1.19
CA GLY A 87 -24.26 -1.99 0.15
C GLY A 87 -23.96 -0.57 -0.35
N GLU A 88 -23.67 0.36 0.57
CA GLU A 88 -23.25 1.71 0.23
C GLU A 88 -21.93 1.70 -0.57
N TRP A 89 -20.92 0.97 -0.10
CA TRP A 89 -19.61 0.90 -0.79
C TRP A 89 -19.72 0.26 -2.17
N PHE A 90 -20.58 -0.76 -2.29
CA PHE A 90 -20.91 -1.38 -3.57
C PHE A 90 -21.56 -0.38 -4.53
N ALA A 91 -22.53 0.40 -4.05
CA ALA A 91 -23.21 1.43 -4.83
C ALA A 91 -22.25 2.54 -5.27
N GLU A 92 -21.37 3.01 -4.37
CA GLU A 92 -20.32 3.99 -4.65
C GLU A 92 -19.35 3.51 -5.74
N ALA A 93 -19.00 2.22 -5.74
CA ALA A 93 -18.19 1.59 -6.78
C ALA A 93 -18.94 1.39 -8.12
N GLY A 94 -20.23 1.71 -8.18
CA GLY A 94 -21.09 1.64 -9.36
C GLY A 94 -21.95 0.37 -9.47
N GLY A 95 -21.94 -0.47 -8.43
CA GLY A 95 -22.83 -1.61 -8.25
C GLY A 95 -22.75 -2.67 -9.35
N TYR A 96 -23.87 -3.36 -9.58
CA TYR A 96 -23.94 -4.51 -10.48
C TYR A 96 -23.49 -4.23 -11.92
N ARG A 97 -23.70 -3.01 -12.42
CA ARG A 97 -23.25 -2.63 -13.76
C ARG A 97 -21.73 -2.65 -13.87
N THR A 98 -21.05 -2.18 -12.83
CA THR A 98 -19.58 -2.20 -12.78
C THR A 98 -19.07 -3.64 -12.70
N VAL A 99 -19.69 -4.49 -11.87
CA VAL A 99 -19.33 -5.92 -11.76
C VAL A 99 -19.51 -6.65 -13.08
N ALA A 100 -20.64 -6.44 -13.76
CA ALA A 100 -20.93 -7.08 -15.05
C ALA A 100 -19.91 -6.72 -16.15
N ALA A 101 -19.22 -5.58 -16.02
CA ALA A 101 -18.18 -5.14 -16.94
C ALA A 101 -16.75 -5.42 -16.43
N ALA A 102 -16.59 -5.92 -15.20
CA ALA A 102 -15.31 -6.20 -14.59
C ALA A 102 -14.76 -7.56 -15.03
N PRO A 103 -13.42 -7.74 -15.08
CA PRO A 103 -12.86 -9.08 -15.08
C PRO A 103 -13.17 -9.79 -13.75
N GLY A 104 -13.09 -11.12 -13.72
CA GLY A 104 -13.31 -11.89 -12.48
C GLY A 104 -12.24 -11.61 -11.42
N PHE A 105 -12.56 -11.90 -10.15
CA PHE A 105 -11.67 -11.66 -9.00
C PHE A 105 -10.26 -12.26 -9.17
N GLU A 106 -10.17 -13.52 -9.64
CA GLU A 106 -8.89 -14.18 -9.92
C GLU A 106 -8.01 -13.42 -10.92
N ALA A 107 -8.61 -12.77 -11.92
CA ALA A 107 -7.87 -11.98 -12.88
C ALA A 107 -7.32 -10.69 -12.26
N PHE A 108 -8.02 -10.11 -11.28
CA PHE A 108 -7.48 -9.01 -10.48
C PHE A 108 -6.33 -9.46 -9.59
N THR A 109 -6.47 -10.60 -8.91
CA THR A 109 -5.41 -11.16 -8.06
C THR A 109 -4.14 -11.43 -8.87
N ALA A 110 -4.28 -12.04 -10.05
CA ALA A 110 -3.16 -12.26 -10.96
C ALA A 110 -2.53 -10.95 -11.47
N ASP A 111 -3.35 -9.94 -11.83
CA ASP A 111 -2.86 -8.64 -12.27
C ASP A 111 -2.10 -7.91 -11.15
N MET A 112 -2.63 -7.89 -9.92
CA MET A 112 -1.94 -7.30 -8.77
C MET A 112 -0.63 -8.04 -8.47
N GLY A 113 -0.65 -9.38 -8.47
CA GLY A 113 0.53 -10.21 -8.26
C GLY A 113 1.64 -9.91 -9.28
N SER A 114 1.29 -9.70 -10.55
CA SER A 114 2.25 -9.36 -11.61
C SER A 114 2.94 -8.00 -11.41
N ARG A 115 2.37 -7.11 -10.59
CA ARG A 115 2.86 -5.75 -10.34
C ARG A 115 3.74 -5.65 -9.09
N LEU A 116 3.74 -6.67 -8.23
CA LEU A 116 4.47 -6.67 -6.96
C LEU A 116 5.94 -6.25 -7.12
N GLY A 117 6.62 -6.75 -8.16
CA GLY A 117 8.02 -6.41 -8.37
C GLY A 117 8.24 -4.93 -8.72
N ASP A 118 7.32 -4.33 -9.47
CA ASP A 118 7.37 -2.90 -9.78
C ASP A 118 7.00 -2.04 -8.54
N TRP A 119 6.09 -2.51 -7.68
CA TRP A 119 5.81 -1.87 -6.40
C TRP A 119 7.05 -1.84 -5.52
N PHE A 120 7.68 -3.00 -5.31
CA PHE A 120 8.88 -3.11 -4.51
C PHE A 120 10.02 -2.27 -5.07
N ALA A 121 10.19 -2.22 -6.39
CA ALA A 121 11.16 -1.33 -7.02
C ALA A 121 10.94 0.15 -6.67
N ALA A 122 9.71 0.65 -6.82
CA ALA A 122 9.40 2.05 -6.54
C ALA A 122 9.53 2.38 -5.06
N GLY A 123 9.06 1.48 -4.18
CA GLY A 123 9.22 1.61 -2.73
C GLY A 123 10.68 1.63 -2.30
N LEU A 124 11.48 0.69 -2.79
CA LEU A 124 12.92 0.62 -2.51
C LEU A 124 13.69 1.85 -2.99
N ILE A 125 13.35 2.38 -4.17
CA ILE A 125 13.99 3.60 -4.67
C ILE A 125 13.75 4.75 -3.68
N LEU A 126 12.51 4.94 -3.23
CA LEU A 126 12.18 5.96 -2.23
C LEU A 126 12.89 5.69 -0.89
N ALA A 127 12.86 4.45 -0.41
CA ALA A 127 13.52 4.04 0.82
C ALA A 127 15.02 4.27 0.80
N LEU A 128 15.72 3.87 -0.26
CA LEU A 128 17.16 4.08 -0.41
C LEU A 128 17.51 5.57 -0.45
N VAL A 129 16.72 6.39 -1.14
CA VAL A 129 16.94 7.85 -1.15
C VAL A 129 16.78 8.44 0.25
N ARG A 130 15.75 8.02 1.01
CA ARG A 130 15.56 8.43 2.41
C ARG A 130 16.72 8.00 3.30
N ARG A 131 17.16 6.75 3.21
CA ARG A 131 18.28 6.20 4.00
C ARG A 131 19.60 6.93 3.69
N MET A 132 19.89 7.21 2.41
CA MET A 132 21.06 7.98 2.01
C MET A 132 20.99 9.43 2.51
N ALA A 133 19.85 10.10 2.37
CA ALA A 133 19.68 11.49 2.79
C ALA A 133 19.77 11.68 4.31
N THR A 134 19.30 10.68 5.07
CA THR A 134 19.32 10.72 6.53
C THR A 134 20.71 10.41 7.09
N HIS A 135 21.37 9.37 6.59
CA HIS A 135 22.58 8.80 7.25
C HIS A 135 23.88 9.05 6.52
N HIS A 136 23.83 9.35 5.22
CA HIS A 136 24.99 9.34 4.32
C HIS A 136 25.07 10.63 3.50
N ARG A 137 24.96 11.78 4.18
CA ARG A 137 24.91 13.12 3.56
C ARG A 137 26.18 13.51 2.82
N ASP A 138 27.29 12.89 3.17
CA ASP A 138 28.63 13.04 2.59
C ASP A 138 28.83 12.23 1.31
N LEU A 139 27.85 11.39 0.90
CA LEU A 139 27.95 10.62 -0.34
C LEU A 139 28.21 11.53 -1.55
N PRO A 140 29.17 11.18 -2.43
CA PRO A 140 29.43 11.95 -3.63
C PRO A 140 28.18 12.09 -4.51
N GLY A 141 27.79 13.32 -4.82
CA GLY A 141 26.58 13.63 -5.58
C GLY A 141 25.26 13.50 -4.80
N GLY A 142 25.31 13.18 -3.50
CA GLY A 142 24.18 13.06 -2.59
C GLY A 142 23.20 11.92 -2.91
N ALA A 143 22.08 11.90 -2.18
CA ALA A 143 21.00 10.94 -2.39
C ALA A 143 20.18 11.32 -3.63
N SER A 144 19.93 10.36 -4.52
CA SER A 144 19.16 10.59 -5.74
C SER A 144 18.56 9.29 -6.26
N ILE A 145 17.49 9.41 -7.06
CA ILE A 145 16.85 8.28 -7.74
C ILE A 145 17.86 7.50 -8.58
N ASN A 146 18.72 8.19 -9.33
CA ASN A 146 19.71 7.53 -10.18
C ASN A 146 20.70 6.69 -9.37
N LYS A 147 21.10 7.17 -8.19
CA LYS A 147 21.95 6.40 -7.29
C LYS A 147 21.21 5.20 -6.70
N ALA A 148 19.95 5.36 -6.31
CA ALA A 148 19.13 4.23 -5.84
C ALA A 148 18.95 3.15 -6.92
N VAL A 149 18.64 3.54 -8.17
CA VAL A 149 18.55 2.62 -9.32
C VAL A 149 19.87 1.89 -9.54
N PHE A 150 21.01 2.60 -9.48
CA PHE A 150 22.33 1.98 -9.62
C PHE A 150 22.62 0.93 -8.53
N ILE A 151 22.24 1.22 -7.27
CA ILE A 151 22.37 0.25 -6.17
C ILE A 151 21.55 -1.01 -6.45
N LEU A 152 20.29 -0.85 -6.84
CA LEU A 152 19.39 -1.99 -7.11
C LEU A 152 19.86 -2.85 -8.29
N GLU A 153 20.36 -2.23 -9.35
CA GLU A 153 20.92 -2.91 -10.52
C GLU A 153 22.16 -3.74 -10.18
N ARG A 154 22.90 -3.39 -9.12
CA ARG A 154 24.17 -4.03 -8.75
C ARG A 154 24.07 -5.05 -7.62
N VAL A 155 23.13 -4.84 -6.70
CA VAL A 155 22.94 -5.71 -5.53
C VAL A 155 21.94 -6.83 -5.79
N HIS A 156 21.06 -6.68 -6.79
CA HIS A 156 20.09 -7.72 -7.20
C HIS A 156 19.22 -8.24 -6.05
N LEU A 157 18.58 -7.32 -5.33
CA LEU A 157 17.63 -7.66 -4.27
C LEU A 157 16.49 -8.56 -4.80
N PRO A 158 15.97 -9.49 -3.98
CA PRO A 158 14.90 -10.39 -4.39
C PRO A 158 13.63 -9.61 -4.77
N MET A 159 12.84 -10.17 -5.69
CA MET A 159 11.54 -9.63 -6.14
C MET A 159 11.58 -8.25 -6.82
N VAL A 160 12.77 -7.70 -7.10
CA VAL A 160 12.93 -6.39 -7.76
C VAL A 160 13.49 -6.59 -9.18
N PRO A 161 13.04 -5.80 -10.19
CA PRO A 161 13.65 -5.80 -11.52
C PRO A 161 15.16 -5.55 -11.46
N ARG A 162 15.92 -6.31 -12.26
CA ARG A 162 17.39 -6.31 -12.20
C ARG A 162 18.08 -5.33 -13.16
N ASN A 163 17.32 -4.64 -13.99
CA ASN A 163 17.86 -3.73 -14.99
C ASN A 163 17.34 -2.30 -14.80
N SER A 164 18.17 -1.32 -15.10
CA SER A 164 17.85 0.10 -14.94
C SER A 164 16.65 0.58 -15.76
N HIS A 165 16.38 -0.01 -16.92
CA HIS A 165 15.21 0.35 -17.73
C HIS A 165 13.90 0.05 -16.98
N ASP A 166 13.74 -1.18 -16.50
CA ASP A 166 12.53 -1.61 -15.80
C ASP A 166 12.40 -0.94 -14.43
N LEU A 167 13.50 -0.74 -13.71
CA LEU A 167 13.51 0.05 -12.45
C LEU A 167 13.00 1.48 -12.66
N ARG A 168 13.40 2.13 -13.75
CA ARG A 168 12.93 3.49 -14.09
C ARG A 168 11.49 3.50 -14.55
N ARG A 169 11.05 2.48 -15.28
CA ARG A 169 9.64 2.30 -15.65
C ARG A 169 8.79 2.15 -14.40
N ALA A 170 9.16 1.24 -13.50
CA ALA A 170 8.47 1.01 -12.23
C ALA A 170 8.38 2.30 -11.40
N TRP A 171 9.51 3.01 -11.24
CA TRP A 171 9.52 4.32 -10.58
C TRP A 171 8.55 5.29 -11.25
N LYS A 172 8.60 5.47 -12.58
CA LYS A 172 7.72 6.41 -13.28
C LYS A 172 6.24 6.08 -13.07
N THR A 173 5.87 4.81 -13.14
CA THR A 173 4.49 4.35 -12.98
C THR A 173 3.98 4.50 -11.54
N TYR A 174 4.80 4.13 -10.57
CA TYR A 174 4.38 4.01 -9.17
C TYR A 174 4.88 5.15 -8.27
N LYS A 175 5.61 6.14 -8.80
CA LYS A 175 5.99 7.37 -8.10
C LYS A 175 4.83 8.02 -7.34
N PRO A 176 3.61 8.14 -7.90
CA PRO A 176 2.45 8.70 -7.18
C PRO A 176 2.08 8.00 -5.86
N VAL A 177 2.45 6.73 -5.71
CA VAL A 177 2.08 5.86 -4.58
C VAL A 177 3.31 5.23 -3.91
N ALA A 178 4.52 5.70 -4.24
CA ALA A 178 5.77 5.09 -3.81
C ALA A 178 5.95 5.07 -2.28
N HIS A 179 5.27 5.96 -1.56
CA HIS A 179 5.28 6.01 -0.10
C HIS A 179 4.55 4.81 0.52
N PHE A 180 3.41 4.39 -0.04
CA PHE A 180 2.76 3.13 0.33
C PHE A 180 3.62 1.92 -0.03
N CYS A 181 4.21 1.92 -1.23
CA CYS A 181 5.10 0.84 -1.66
C CYS A 181 6.34 0.71 -0.75
N ALA A 182 6.89 1.84 -0.27
CA ALA A 182 8.04 1.85 0.62
C ALA A 182 7.69 1.29 2.01
N ALA A 183 6.54 1.68 2.57
CA ALA A 183 6.05 1.13 3.83
C ALA A 183 5.81 -0.40 3.72
N LEU A 184 5.16 -0.85 2.64
CA LEU A 184 4.92 -2.28 2.40
C LEU A 184 6.24 -3.06 2.28
N PHE A 185 7.22 -2.48 1.61
CA PHE A 185 8.52 -3.11 1.46
C PHE A 185 9.30 -3.23 2.78
N ASP A 186 9.21 -2.23 3.67
CA ASP A 186 9.83 -2.35 5.00
C ASP A 186 9.20 -3.48 5.83
N LEU A 187 7.87 -3.67 5.76
CA LEU A 187 7.20 -4.84 6.36
C LEU A 187 7.71 -6.16 5.74
N PHE A 188 7.86 -6.20 4.42
CA PHE A 188 8.38 -7.38 3.73
C PHE A 188 9.82 -7.72 4.14
N LEU A 189 10.69 -6.72 4.29
CA LEU A 189 12.06 -6.94 4.76
C LEU A 189 12.10 -7.48 6.18
N GLU A 190 11.27 -6.97 7.07
CA GLU A 190 11.17 -7.47 8.46
C GLU A 190 10.75 -8.94 8.48
N ALA A 191 9.73 -9.31 7.71
CA ALA A 191 9.27 -10.69 7.57
C ALA A 191 10.38 -11.61 7.04
N MET A 192 11.09 -11.19 5.99
CA MET A 192 12.22 -11.94 5.41
C MET A 192 13.39 -12.10 6.39
N MET A 193 13.66 -11.09 7.22
CA MET A 193 14.72 -11.15 8.24
C MET A 193 14.43 -12.18 9.35
N MET A 194 13.17 -12.60 9.52
CA MET A 194 12.81 -13.70 10.41
C MET A 194 13.08 -15.09 9.81
N GLY A 195 13.72 -15.16 8.63
CA GLY A 195 14.10 -16.42 7.97
C GLY A 195 12.93 -17.14 7.28
N LYS A 196 11.85 -16.42 7.01
CA LYS A 196 10.64 -16.94 6.34
C LYS A 196 10.85 -17.05 4.83
N SER A 197 10.17 -18.01 4.20
CA SER A 197 10.01 -18.04 2.74
C SER A 197 9.20 -16.82 2.25
N PRO A 198 9.25 -16.49 0.94
CA PRO A 198 8.42 -15.42 0.38
C PRO A 198 6.92 -15.63 0.61
N GLU A 199 6.44 -16.86 0.50
CA GLU A 199 5.03 -17.22 0.71
C GLU A 199 4.62 -17.04 2.17
N GLU A 200 5.43 -17.51 3.12
CA GLU A 200 5.20 -17.29 4.56
C GLU A 200 5.28 -15.81 4.92
N SER A 201 6.17 -15.06 4.26
CA SER A 201 6.29 -13.61 4.45
C SER A 201 5.05 -12.88 3.96
N ALA A 202 4.44 -13.31 2.85
CA ALA A 202 3.20 -12.73 2.35
C ALA A 202 2.04 -12.93 3.33
N VAL A 203 1.92 -14.11 3.94
CA VAL A 203 0.90 -14.39 4.98
C VAL A 203 1.13 -13.50 6.21
N LEU A 204 2.36 -13.43 6.70
CA LEU A 204 2.70 -12.59 7.86
C LEU A 204 2.39 -11.11 7.61
N ILE A 205 2.68 -10.61 6.41
CA ILE A 205 2.37 -9.22 6.04
C ILE A 205 0.85 -9.00 6.00
N GLU A 206 0.07 -9.97 5.53
CA GLU A 206 -1.38 -9.86 5.54
C GLU A 206 -1.93 -9.80 6.96
N GLU A 207 -1.43 -10.66 7.86
CA GLU A 207 -1.76 -10.66 9.29
C GLU A 207 -1.39 -9.32 9.94
N GLU A 208 -0.16 -8.85 9.74
CA GLU A 208 0.33 -7.56 10.27
C GLU A 208 -0.47 -6.38 9.72
N LEU A 209 -0.85 -6.39 8.43
CA LEU A 209 -1.70 -5.34 7.86
C LEU A 209 -3.10 -5.35 8.46
N ASN A 210 -3.62 -6.51 8.87
CA ASN A 210 -4.92 -6.61 9.53
C ASN A 210 -4.88 -6.11 10.98
N GLU A 211 -3.80 -6.40 11.71
CA GLU A 211 -3.66 -6.01 13.12
C GLU A 211 -3.15 -4.56 13.28
N GLU A 212 -2.18 -4.16 12.46
CA GLU A 212 -1.36 -2.96 12.64
C GLU A 212 -1.46 -1.98 11.45
N PHE A 213 -2.62 -1.93 10.79
CA PHE A 213 -2.79 -1.07 9.61
C PHE A 213 -2.50 0.41 9.87
N LEU A 214 -2.84 0.91 11.06
CA LEU A 214 -2.54 2.30 11.44
C LEU A 214 -1.04 2.57 11.52
N LEU A 215 -0.24 1.60 11.95
CA LEU A 215 1.22 1.70 11.91
C LEU A 215 1.73 1.70 10.47
N PHE A 216 1.16 0.88 9.58
CA PHE A 216 1.47 0.95 8.16
C PHE A 216 1.21 2.35 7.58
N LEU A 217 0.04 2.96 7.89
CA LEU A 217 -0.29 4.32 7.44
C LEU A 217 0.70 5.35 8.00
N SER A 218 1.11 5.21 9.26
CA SER A 218 2.11 6.09 9.86
C SER A 218 3.47 6.03 9.14
N GLU A 219 3.91 4.84 8.71
CA GLU A 219 5.16 4.69 7.97
C GLU A 219 5.04 5.26 6.55
N ALA A 220 3.92 4.98 5.88
CA ALA A 220 3.63 5.56 4.57
C ALA A 220 3.59 7.10 4.63
N GLU A 221 3.06 7.69 5.70
CA GLU A 221 3.11 9.14 5.92
C GLU A 221 4.53 9.65 6.11
N ALA A 222 5.37 8.97 6.88
CA ALA A 222 6.76 9.37 7.05
C ALA A 222 7.54 9.37 5.72
N TYR A 223 7.25 8.42 4.83
CA TYR A 223 7.77 8.40 3.46
C TYR A 223 7.19 9.51 2.58
N LEU A 224 5.90 9.79 2.71
CA LEU A 224 5.23 10.88 1.98
C LEU A 224 5.82 12.23 2.36
N GLU A 225 5.93 12.53 3.65
CA GLU A 225 6.52 13.78 4.14
C GLU A 225 7.95 13.97 3.64
N PHE A 226 8.77 12.91 3.72
CA PHE A 226 10.12 12.93 3.18
C PHE A 226 10.12 13.20 1.67
N GLY A 227 9.30 12.47 0.90
CA GLY A 227 9.26 12.56 -0.55
C GLY A 227 8.79 13.91 -1.07
N LEU A 228 7.84 14.55 -0.38
CA LEU A 228 7.33 15.88 -0.72
C LEU A 228 8.32 17.01 -0.36
N ARG A 229 9.15 16.82 0.66
CA ARG A 229 10.10 17.86 1.13
C ARG A 229 11.51 17.72 0.55
N TYR A 230 11.98 16.49 0.32
CA TYR A 230 13.35 16.24 -0.11
C TYR A 230 13.55 16.62 -1.57
N GLN A 231 14.53 17.50 -1.80
CA GLN A 231 14.94 17.95 -3.13
C GLN A 231 16.32 17.37 -3.44
N PRO A 232 16.41 16.33 -4.29
CA PRO A 232 17.69 15.74 -4.63
C PRO A 232 18.65 16.78 -5.25
N PRO A 233 19.96 16.66 -5.02
CA PRO A 233 20.92 17.51 -5.71
C PRO A 233 20.72 17.43 -7.22
N ARG A 234 20.80 18.56 -7.91
CA ARG A 234 20.68 18.70 -9.38
C ARG A 234 19.25 18.58 -9.97
N THR A 235 18.19 18.49 -9.17
CA THR A 235 16.79 18.53 -9.67
C THR A 235 16.18 19.93 -9.73
N LYS A 236 17.00 20.99 -9.62
CA LYS A 236 16.56 22.40 -9.61
C LYS A 236 15.43 22.69 -8.61
N GLY A 237 15.48 22.05 -7.43
CA GLY A 237 14.50 22.26 -6.37
C GLY A 237 13.18 21.48 -6.54
N GLN A 238 13.08 20.57 -7.52
CA GLN A 238 11.92 19.69 -7.62
C GLN A 238 11.97 18.62 -6.52
N PRO A 239 10.85 18.41 -5.79
CA PRO A 239 10.77 17.36 -4.78
C PRO A 239 10.77 15.97 -5.43
N LEU A 240 11.11 14.96 -4.63
CA LEU A 240 11.14 13.58 -5.09
C LEU A 240 9.75 13.09 -5.50
N LEU A 241 8.72 13.45 -4.74
CA LEU A 241 7.31 13.19 -5.00
C LEU A 241 6.61 14.53 -5.36
N PRO A 242 5.99 14.66 -6.54
CA PRO A 242 5.33 15.88 -6.98
C PRO A 242 3.94 15.98 -6.35
N HIS A 243 3.59 17.15 -5.81
CA HIS A 243 2.35 17.37 -5.05
C HIS A 243 1.06 17.14 -5.85
N ASP A 244 1.09 17.40 -7.14
CA ASP A 244 -0.08 17.32 -8.02
C ASP A 244 -0.44 15.88 -8.42
N GLU A 245 0.57 15.00 -8.53
CA GLU A 245 0.38 13.60 -8.93
C GLU A 245 0.33 12.63 -7.75
N THR A 246 0.95 12.96 -6.61
CA THR A 246 1.11 12.02 -5.48
C THR A 246 -0.20 11.86 -4.71
N TRP A 247 -0.59 10.61 -4.46
CA TRP A 247 -1.71 10.28 -3.57
C TRP A 247 -1.38 10.70 -2.14
N THR A 248 -2.31 11.39 -1.49
CA THR A 248 -2.11 11.86 -0.10
C THR A 248 -3.21 11.39 0.82
N PHE A 249 -2.94 11.46 2.12
CA PHE A 249 -3.91 11.21 3.16
C PHE A 249 -4.91 12.38 3.30
N PRO A 250 -6.15 12.08 3.71
CA PRO A 250 -7.09 13.02 4.30
C PRO A 250 -6.48 13.90 5.41
N GLU A 251 -7.19 14.97 5.73
CA GLU A 251 -6.77 15.93 6.76
C GLU A 251 -6.76 15.31 8.16
N TYR A 252 -7.78 14.51 8.49
CA TYR A 252 -7.83 13.78 9.74
C TYR A 252 -6.99 12.49 9.67
N ARG A 253 -5.98 12.41 10.54
CA ARG A 253 -4.99 11.33 10.62
C ARG A 253 -4.94 10.80 12.05
N PRO A 254 -5.75 9.78 12.37
CA PRO A 254 -5.86 9.26 13.74
C PRO A 254 -4.68 8.37 14.18
N TRP A 255 -3.74 8.07 13.28
CA TRP A 255 -2.58 7.23 13.58
C TRP A 255 -1.44 8.05 14.22
N PRO A 256 -0.58 7.41 15.02
CA PRO A 256 0.59 8.08 15.61
C PRO A 256 1.65 8.39 14.56
N ASN A 257 2.67 9.18 14.92
CA ASN A 257 3.88 9.28 14.10
C ASN A 257 4.57 7.92 14.01
N SER A 258 5.17 7.62 12.86
CA SER A 258 5.91 6.37 12.70
C SER A 258 6.99 6.23 13.79
N PRO A 259 6.99 5.10 14.54
CA PRO A 259 8.06 4.81 15.49
C PRO A 259 9.36 4.39 14.78
N ARG A 260 9.30 4.06 13.48
CA ARG A 260 10.43 3.51 12.74
C ARG A 260 11.37 4.61 12.29
N LYS A 261 12.66 4.39 12.53
CA LYS A 261 13.73 5.22 11.96
C LYS A 261 14.32 4.46 10.79
N ALA A 262 14.39 5.13 9.63
CA ALA A 262 15.05 4.56 8.46
C ALA A 262 16.45 4.05 8.85
N ALA A 263 16.78 2.80 8.57
CA ALA A 263 18.09 2.24 8.87
C ALA A 263 19.18 2.82 7.93
N PRO A 264 20.45 2.94 8.35
CA PRO A 264 21.53 3.27 7.43
C PRO A 264 21.67 2.18 6.35
N LEU A 265 22.22 2.54 5.19
CA LEU A 265 22.66 1.54 4.20
C LEU A 265 23.67 0.57 4.84
N ASP A 266 23.47 -0.73 4.63
CA ASP A 266 24.44 -1.75 5.02
C ASP A 266 25.73 -1.70 4.18
N GLY A 267 26.73 -2.50 4.53
CA GLY A 267 28.03 -2.49 3.85
C GLY A 267 27.99 -2.82 2.35
N VAL A 268 27.02 -3.61 1.89
CA VAL A 268 26.88 -3.94 0.45
C VAL A 268 26.25 -2.78 -0.30
N LEU A 269 25.13 -2.27 0.22
CA LEU A 269 24.40 -1.13 -0.35
C LEU A 269 25.25 0.14 -0.34
N LEU A 270 26.00 0.40 0.74
CA LEU A 270 26.86 1.58 0.87
C LEU A 270 28.01 1.53 -0.12
N ARG A 271 28.67 0.37 -0.31
CA ARG A 271 29.72 0.22 -1.33
C ARG A 271 29.20 0.53 -2.73
N ALA A 272 28.05 -0.03 -3.10
CA ALA A 272 27.42 0.27 -4.38
C ALA A 272 27.09 1.77 -4.51
N ALA A 273 26.63 2.42 -3.44
CA ALA A 273 26.33 3.86 -3.42
C ALA A 273 27.58 4.75 -3.64
N MET A 274 28.75 4.31 -3.17
CA MET A 274 30.04 5.00 -3.32
C MET A 274 30.63 4.83 -4.72
N GLU A 275 30.36 3.71 -5.39
CA GLU A 275 30.83 3.45 -6.76
C GLU A 275 30.08 4.27 -7.82
N TYR A 276 28.87 4.73 -7.51
CA TYR A 276 28.08 5.55 -8.42
C TYR A 276 28.80 6.85 -8.81
N ARG A 277 29.05 7.00 -10.12
CA ARG A 277 29.54 8.24 -10.73
C ARG A 277 28.39 8.87 -11.51
N ALA A 278 27.94 10.04 -11.07
CA ALA A 278 26.91 10.76 -11.81
C ALA A 278 27.43 11.14 -13.21
N PRO A 279 26.60 11.01 -14.26
CA PRO A 279 26.96 11.48 -15.59
C PRO A 279 27.39 12.95 -15.54
N VAL A 280 28.52 13.27 -16.17
CA VAL A 280 28.93 14.66 -16.36
C VAL A 280 27.95 15.26 -17.37
N PRO A 281 27.27 16.37 -17.06
CA PRO A 281 26.43 17.04 -18.05
C PRO A 281 27.31 17.39 -19.26
N SER A 282 27.00 16.87 -20.43
CA SER A 282 27.57 17.37 -21.69
C SER A 282 27.14 18.84 -21.81
N ALA A 283 28.14 19.72 -21.83
CA ALA A 283 27.99 21.17 -21.97
C ALA A 283 27.33 21.54 -23.31
#